data_AF-A0A9D5NZQ1-F1
#
_entry.id   AF-A0A9D5NZQ1-F1
#
_cell.length_a   1.000
_cell.length_b   1.000
_cell.length_c   1.000
_cell.angle_alpha   90.00
_cell.angle_beta   90.00
_cell.angle_gamma   90.00
#
_symmetry.space_group_name_H-M   'P 1'
#
loop_
_entity.id
_entity.type
_entity.pdbx_description
1 polymer ?
#
loop_
_entity_poly.entity_id
_entity_poly.type
_entity_poly.pdbx_seq_one_letter_code
_entity_poly.pdbx_strand_id
1 'polypeptide(L)'
;MYHSYFGKLGQLRFPKPEDYYRFLGYLAHADIKVVYEYNEDTGSWGNAGRICFYTSRVPRNWGKIAYREGRGDSMCYRINCNDFVENIVTDHGFIYGGYQDVKAIRETIPANYLQYFDEGYNW
;
A
#
# COMPACT_ATOMS: atom_id res chain seq x y z
N MET A 1 8.29 7.83 -2.87
CA MET A 1 8.63 8.16 -4.27
C MET A 1 8.63 6.89 -5.13
N TYR A 2 8.36 7.03 -6.44
CA TYR A 2 8.17 5.89 -7.35
C TYR A 2 9.40 4.99 -7.46
N HIS A 3 9.16 3.69 -7.28
CA HIS A 3 10.04 2.61 -7.72
C HIS A 3 9.24 1.57 -8.49
N SER A 4 9.86 0.97 -9.50
CA SER A 4 9.20 -0.04 -10.33
C SER A 4 9.01 -1.39 -9.63
N TYR A 5 9.71 -1.62 -8.52
CA TYR A 5 9.65 -2.86 -7.73
C TYR A 5 9.72 -2.54 -6.23
N PHE A 6 8.93 -3.27 -5.44
CA PHE A 6 9.09 -3.31 -4.00
C PHE A 6 9.02 -4.74 -3.45
N GLY A 7 9.80 -4.96 -2.39
CA GLY A 7 9.93 -6.23 -1.70
C GLY A 7 10.92 -7.18 -2.37
N LYS A 8 11.55 -8.03 -1.54
CA LYS A 8 12.66 -8.93 -1.94
C LYS A 8 12.35 -9.88 -3.09
N LEU A 9 11.08 -10.21 -3.33
CA LEU A 9 10.63 -11.11 -4.40
C LEU A 9 9.80 -10.39 -5.47
N GLY A 10 9.80 -9.05 -5.48
CA GLY A 10 8.95 -8.26 -6.36
C GLY A 10 7.46 -8.54 -6.11
N GLN A 11 7.07 -8.52 -4.84
CA GLN A 11 5.68 -8.67 -4.41
C GLN A 11 4.81 -7.54 -4.99
N LEU A 12 5.38 -6.34 -5.10
CA LEU A 12 4.80 -5.24 -5.82
C LEU A 12 5.67 -4.88 -7.02
N ARG A 13 5.03 -4.74 -8.18
CA ARG A 13 5.68 -4.22 -9.38
C ARG A 13 4.73 -3.26 -10.08
N PHE A 14 5.21 -2.05 -10.29
CA PHE A 14 4.54 -1.00 -11.04
C PHE A 14 5.34 -0.76 -12.32
N PRO A 15 4.90 -1.28 -13.47
CA PRO A 15 5.65 -1.12 -14.72
C PRO A 15 5.82 0.34 -15.13
N LYS A 16 4.90 1.20 -14.68
CA LYS A 16 4.90 2.63 -14.98
C LYS A 16 4.57 3.46 -13.73
N PRO A 17 5.07 4.70 -13.63
CA PRO A 17 4.77 5.59 -12.51
C PRO A 17 3.27 5.84 -12.33
N GLU A 18 2.51 5.92 -13.43
CA GLU A 18 1.06 6.13 -13.42
C GLU A 18 0.34 5.07 -12.59
N ASP A 19 0.75 3.80 -12.73
CA ASP A 19 0.18 2.68 -11.99
C ASP A 19 0.48 2.76 -10.49
N TYR A 20 1.70 3.18 -10.13
CA TYR A 20 2.09 3.40 -8.74
C TYR A 20 1.25 4.51 -8.10
N TYR A 21 1.15 5.68 -8.75
CA TYR A 21 0.39 6.81 -8.19
C TYR A 21 -1.11 6.53 -8.16
N ARG A 22 -1.65 5.79 -9.15
CA ARG A 22 -3.02 5.29 -9.10
C ARG A 22 -3.24 4.35 -7.93
N PHE A 23 -2.29 3.45 -7.66
CA PHE A 23 -2.38 2.58 -6.50
C PHE A 23 -2.36 3.37 -5.18
N LEU A 24 -1.52 4.42 -5.06
CA LEU A 24 -1.54 5.28 -3.87
C LEU A 24 -2.90 5.96 -3.64
N GLY A 25 -3.56 6.42 -4.69
CA GLY A 25 -4.92 6.98 -4.59
C GLY A 25 -5.92 5.99 -4.00
N TYR A 26 -5.90 4.76 -4.50
CA TYR A 26 -6.72 3.68 -3.95
C TYR A 26 -6.37 3.37 -2.49
N LEU A 27 -5.09 3.38 -2.12
CA LEU A 27 -4.65 3.19 -0.74
C LEU A 27 -5.17 4.30 0.21
N ALA A 28 -5.25 5.53 -0.28
CA ALA A 28 -5.70 6.68 0.52
C ALA A 28 -7.23 6.70 0.73
N HIS A 29 -8.00 6.09 -0.16
CA HIS A 29 -9.47 6.05 -0.08
C HIS A 29 -10.00 4.83 0.67
N ALA A 30 -9.52 3.63 0.32
CA ALA A 30 -10.17 2.41 0.76
C ALA A 30 -9.99 2.17 2.26
N ASP A 31 -10.89 1.37 2.85
CA ASP A 31 -10.79 0.89 4.24
C ASP A 31 -9.56 -0.03 4.35
N ILE A 32 -8.41 0.61 4.43
CA ILE A 32 -7.09 0.04 4.34
C ILE A 32 -6.36 0.41 5.61
N LYS A 33 -5.78 -0.61 6.23
CA LYS A 33 -4.93 -0.42 7.38
C LYS A 33 -3.49 -0.69 6.99
N VAL A 34 -2.66 0.34 7.13
CA VAL A 34 -1.20 0.16 7.13
C VAL A 34 -0.83 -0.36 8.52
N VAL A 35 -0.30 -1.57 8.60
CA VAL A 35 0.00 -2.23 9.86
C VAL A 35 1.51 -2.44 9.95
N TYR A 36 2.08 -2.11 11.10
CA TYR A 36 3.43 -2.51 11.46
C TYR A 36 3.34 -3.48 12.64
N GLU A 37 3.55 -4.76 12.39
CA GLU A 37 3.59 -5.77 13.44
C GLU A 37 5.03 -5.95 13.93
N TYR A 38 5.29 -5.55 15.18
CA TYR A 38 6.47 -5.94 15.93
C TYR A 38 6.29 -7.39 16.38
N ASN A 39 7.14 -8.29 15.87
CA ASN A 39 7.01 -9.73 16.10
C ASN A 39 7.96 -10.25 17.19
N GLU A 40 8.53 -9.38 18.02
CA GLU A 40 9.54 -9.78 19.03
C GLU A 40 8.96 -10.76 20.08
N ASP A 41 7.65 -10.71 20.35
CA ASP A 41 7.02 -11.56 21.37
C ASP A 41 6.53 -12.94 20.87
N THR A 42 6.56 -13.22 19.55
CA THR A 42 5.94 -14.45 18.99
C THR A 42 6.90 -15.38 18.25
N GLY A 43 8.21 -15.14 18.32
CA GLY A 43 9.22 -16.04 17.71
C GLY A 43 9.16 -16.10 16.18
N SER A 44 8.50 -15.13 15.54
CA SER A 44 8.44 -15.00 14.07
C SER A 44 9.52 -14.06 13.55
N TRP A 45 10.06 -14.36 12.36
CA TRP A 45 11.24 -13.69 11.79
C TRP A 45 10.91 -12.26 11.34
N GLY A 46 11.22 -11.26 12.18
CA GLY A 46 11.37 -9.83 11.82
C GLY A 46 10.07 -9.00 11.79
N ASN A 47 10.22 -7.69 11.98
CA ASN A 47 9.13 -6.71 11.88
C ASN A 47 8.48 -6.77 10.48
N ALA A 48 7.15 -6.74 10.43
CA ALA A 48 6.40 -6.87 9.17
C ALA A 48 5.53 -5.63 8.91
N GLY A 49 5.93 -4.83 7.93
CA GLY A 49 5.08 -3.83 7.29
C GLY A 49 4.07 -4.51 6.38
N ARG A 50 2.79 -4.31 6.67
CA ARG A 50 1.66 -4.90 5.97
C ARG A 50 0.66 -3.85 5.53
N ILE A 51 0.01 -4.11 4.41
CA ILE A 51 -1.18 -3.38 3.99
C ILE A 51 -2.33 -4.36 4.02
N CYS A 52 -3.34 -4.05 4.83
CA CYS A 52 -4.54 -4.85 5.03
C CYS A 52 -5.70 -4.19 4.29
N PHE A 53 -6.35 -4.94 3.39
CA PHE A 53 -7.57 -4.53 2.69
C PHE A 53 -8.73 -5.38 3.20
N TYR A 54 -9.84 -4.74 3.57
CA TYR A 54 -11.07 -5.43 3.97
C TYR A 54 -12.04 -5.67 2.80
N THR A 55 -11.57 -5.42 1.58
CA THR A 55 -12.30 -5.69 0.33
C THR A 55 -11.50 -6.66 -0.55
N SER A 56 -12.21 -7.56 -1.24
CA SER A 56 -11.64 -8.45 -2.25
C SER A 56 -11.37 -7.74 -3.58
N ARG A 57 -11.85 -6.50 -3.72
CA ARG A 57 -11.58 -5.64 -4.87
C ARG A 57 -10.18 -5.06 -4.71
N VAL A 58 -9.17 -5.80 -5.12
CA VAL A 58 -7.80 -5.28 -5.27
C VAL A 58 -7.53 -5.06 -6.76
N PRO A 59 -7.07 -3.87 -7.19
CA PRO A 59 -6.89 -3.56 -8.61
C PRO A 59 -5.74 -4.37 -9.21
N ARG A 60 -6.05 -5.45 -9.93
CA ARG A 60 -5.03 -6.36 -10.52
C ARG A 60 -4.38 -5.85 -11.81
N ASN A 61 -4.89 -4.76 -12.37
CA ASN A 61 -4.46 -4.20 -13.66
C ASN A 61 -3.49 -3.01 -13.54
N TRP A 62 -3.19 -2.53 -12.33
CA TRP A 62 -2.23 -1.43 -12.10
C TRP A 62 -0.86 -1.97 -11.70
N GLY A 63 -0.45 -3.06 -12.34
CA GLY A 63 0.77 -3.78 -12.03
C GLY A 63 0.55 -5.11 -11.30
N LYS A 64 1.65 -5.69 -10.82
CA LYS A 64 1.63 -6.94 -10.07
C LYS A 64 1.49 -6.61 -8.59
N ILE A 65 0.37 -7.01 -8.01
CA ILE A 65 0.10 -6.87 -6.58
C ILE A 65 -0.06 -8.26 -5.97
N ALA A 66 1.00 -8.77 -5.34
CA ALA A 66 0.98 -10.05 -4.66
C ALA A 66 0.41 -9.86 -3.25
N TYR A 67 -0.82 -10.30 -3.04
CA TYR A 67 -1.48 -10.33 -1.74
C TYR A 67 -1.82 -11.77 -1.33
N ARG A 68 -2.02 -11.98 -0.03
CA ARG A 68 -2.48 -13.24 0.54
C ARG A 68 -3.74 -13.01 1.35
N GLU A 69 -4.66 -13.96 1.32
CA GLU A 69 -5.79 -13.97 2.24
C GLU A 69 -5.28 -14.17 3.68
N GLY A 70 -5.75 -13.32 4.59
CA GLY A 70 -5.58 -13.53 6.01
C GLY A 70 -6.25 -14.82 6.46
N ARG A 71 -5.66 -15.49 7.46
CA ARG A 71 -6.25 -16.64 8.15
C ARG A 71 -6.50 -16.29 9.62
N GLY A 72 -7.58 -16.79 10.21
CA GLY A 72 -7.97 -16.50 11.60
C GLY A 72 -8.71 -15.16 11.77
N ASP A 73 -8.62 -14.55 12.95
CA ASP A 73 -9.45 -13.41 13.41
C ASP A 73 -9.30 -12.09 12.62
N SER A 74 -8.39 -12.05 11.64
CA SER A 74 -8.14 -10.90 10.77
C SER A 74 -8.41 -11.25 9.31
N MET A 75 -9.70 -11.25 8.96
CA MET A 75 -10.26 -11.47 7.61
C MET A 75 -9.95 -10.28 6.67
N CYS A 76 -8.67 -10.04 6.40
CA CYS A 76 -8.21 -9.04 5.43
C CYS A 76 -7.26 -9.67 4.42
N TYR A 77 -7.27 -9.13 3.20
CA TYR A 77 -6.23 -9.40 2.21
C TYR A 77 -4.98 -8.61 2.61
N ARG A 78 -3.81 -9.24 2.55
CA ARG A 78 -2.55 -8.67 3.06
C ARG A 78 -1.48 -8.61 1.99
N ILE A 79 -0.89 -7.44 1.82
CA ILE A 79 0.38 -7.28 1.10
C ILE A 79 1.47 -7.15 2.16
N ASN A 80 2.39 -8.11 2.19
CA ASN A 80 3.58 -8.04 3.05
C ASN A 80 4.73 -7.46 2.23
N CYS A 81 5.07 -6.20 2.48
CA CYS A 81 6.09 -5.49 1.70
C CYS A 81 6.67 -4.31 2.50
N ASN A 82 7.65 -4.60 3.36
CA ASN A 82 8.27 -3.62 4.26
C ASN A 82 8.74 -2.37 3.50
N ASP A 83 9.53 -2.54 2.44
CA ASP A 83 10.11 -1.43 1.68
C ASP A 83 9.03 -0.53 1.05
N PHE A 84 7.87 -1.09 0.69
CA PHE A 84 6.76 -0.29 0.16
C PHE A 84 6.04 0.45 1.29
N VAL A 85 5.83 -0.20 2.42
CA VAL A 85 5.24 0.44 3.61
C VAL A 85 6.12 1.59 4.09
N GLU A 86 7.43 1.39 4.17
CA GLU A 86 8.39 2.45 4.48
C GLU A 86 8.26 3.60 3.48
N ASN A 87 8.31 3.31 2.18
CA ASN A 87 8.20 4.31 1.13
C ASN A 87 6.92 5.17 1.19
N ILE A 88 5.75 4.58 1.44
CA ILE A 88 4.50 5.36 1.51
C ILE A 88 4.40 6.16 2.82
N VAL A 89 4.98 5.66 3.92
CA VAL A 89 5.00 6.38 5.20
C VAL A 89 5.99 7.55 5.15
N THR A 90 7.21 7.32 4.66
CA THR A 90 8.27 8.34 4.65
C THR A 90 8.06 9.40 3.59
N ASP A 91 7.62 9.00 2.39
CA ASP A 91 7.64 9.90 1.23
C ASP A 91 6.27 10.47 0.90
N HIS A 92 5.21 9.82 1.37
CA HIS A 92 3.83 10.18 1.03
C HIS A 92 2.97 10.48 2.28
N GLY A 93 3.51 10.32 3.48
CA GLY A 93 2.81 10.69 4.73
C GLY A 93 1.67 9.75 5.11
N PHE A 94 1.66 8.52 4.59
CA PHE A 94 0.73 7.50 5.08
C PHE A 94 1.00 7.21 6.56
N ILE A 95 -0.06 6.97 7.32
CA ILE A 95 0.04 6.65 8.74
C ILE A 95 -0.34 5.19 9.00
N TYR A 96 0.30 4.60 10.02
CA TYR A 96 -0.10 3.31 10.53
C TYR A 96 -1.49 3.37 11.17
N GLY A 97 -2.27 2.32 10.99
CA GLY A 97 -3.64 2.24 11.50
C GLY A 97 -4.68 2.74 10.50
N GLY A 98 -5.50 3.69 10.94
CA GLY A 98 -6.79 4.04 10.33
C GLY A 98 -6.73 5.08 9.19
N TYR A 99 -7.66 6.04 9.25
CA TYR A 99 -7.93 7.01 8.18
C TYR A 99 -6.72 7.84 7.79
N GLN A 100 -6.50 7.96 6.49
CA GLN A 100 -5.37 8.67 5.92
C GLN A 100 -5.71 10.15 5.67
N ASP A 101 -4.74 11.05 5.82
CA ASP A 101 -4.89 12.44 5.37
C ASP A 101 -4.67 12.50 3.85
N VAL A 102 -5.77 12.32 3.12
CA VAL A 102 -5.77 12.27 1.66
C VAL A 102 -5.21 13.56 1.06
N LYS A 103 -5.48 14.72 1.69
CA LYS A 103 -5.01 16.00 1.18
C LYS A 103 -3.49 16.08 1.30
N ALA A 104 -2.95 15.74 2.47
CA ALA A 104 -1.51 15.72 2.69
C ALA A 104 -0.81 14.71 1.76
N ILE A 105 -1.35 13.51 1.61
CA ILE A 105 -0.82 12.50 0.67
C ILE A 105 -0.82 13.05 -0.75
N ARG A 106 -1.93 13.65 -1.20
CA ARG A 106 -2.07 14.18 -2.56
C ARG A 106 -1.06 15.29 -2.86
N GLU A 107 -0.66 16.09 -1.88
CA GLU A 107 0.35 17.15 -2.03
C GLU A 107 1.76 16.59 -2.30
N THR A 108 2.02 15.32 -1.96
CA THR A 108 3.31 14.65 -2.25
C THR A 108 3.39 14.05 -3.66
N ILE A 109 2.28 14.09 -4.42
CA ILE A 109 2.19 13.49 -5.75
C ILE A 109 2.68 14.51 -6.80
N PRO A 110 3.60 14.13 -7.71
CA PRO A 110 4.02 15.03 -8.78
C PRO A 110 2.84 15.44 -9.67
N ALA A 111 2.82 16.69 -10.11
CA ALA A 111 1.67 17.31 -10.78
C ALA A 111 1.17 16.52 -12.01
N ASN A 112 2.08 15.94 -12.78
CA ASN A 112 1.76 15.13 -13.97
C ASN A 112 1.12 13.78 -13.65
N TYR A 113 1.11 13.36 -12.37
CA TYR A 113 0.49 12.11 -11.92
C TYR A 113 -0.73 12.30 -11.02
N LEU A 114 -1.13 13.54 -10.73
CA LEU A 114 -2.31 13.84 -9.89
C LEU A 114 -3.59 13.20 -10.44
N GLN A 115 -3.77 13.20 -11.77
CA GLN A 115 -4.96 12.58 -12.39
C GLN A 115 -5.05 11.08 -12.06
N TYR A 116 -3.92 10.37 -12.03
CA TYR A 116 -3.90 8.93 -11.75
C TYR A 116 -4.16 8.66 -10.29
N PHE A 117 -3.60 9.48 -9.39
CA PHE A 117 -3.96 9.43 -7.98
C PHE A 117 -5.47 9.63 -7.78
N ASP A 118 -6.05 10.66 -8.40
CA ASP A 118 -7.47 10.96 -8.31
C ASP A 118 -8.34 9.82 -8.91
N GLU A 119 -7.91 9.20 -10.01
CA GLU A 119 -8.56 7.99 -10.55
C GLU A 119 -8.57 6.83 -9.55
N GLY A 120 -7.44 6.58 -8.88
CA GLY A 120 -7.34 5.53 -7.88
C GLY A 120 -8.17 5.79 -6.64
N TYR A 121 -8.25 7.05 -6.21
CA TYR A 121 -9.07 7.48 -5.08
C TYR A 121 -10.57 7.26 -5.32
N ASN A 122 -11.01 7.36 -6.58
CA ASN A 122 -12.43 7.22 -6.97
C ASN A 122 -12.81 5.81 -7.48
N TRP A 123 -11.99 4.80 -7.22
CA TRP A 123 -12.16 3.43 -7.72
C TRP A 123 -13.04 2.55 -6.82
#